data_AF-A0A3L7T2F1-F1
#
_entry.id   AF-A0A3L7T2F1-F1
#
_cell.length_a   1.000
_cell.length_b   1.000
_cell.length_c   1.000
_cell.angle_alpha   90.00
_cell.angle_beta   90.00
_cell.angle_gamma   90.00
#
_symmetry.space_group_name_H-M   'P 1'
#
loop_
_entity.id
_entity.type
_entity.pdbx_description
1 polymer ?
#
loop_
_entity_poly.entity_id
_entity_poly.type
_entity_poly.pdbx_seq_one_letter_code
_entity_poly.pdbx_strand_id
1 'polypeptide(L)'
;GEPNNATGNEIYLSTWITPGTWNDIYPAYAAGYIVEWEPLMADCDGNGICDFVQIAQQPNLDVNGDATLDQCQCIADVVADGVVDAVDLARVLNDWGSPNSSGDIDRNGIVDASDLAYVLSTWGPCHP
;
A
#
# COMPACT_ATOMS: atom_id res chain seq x y z
N GLY A 1 9.56 12.37 -7.14
CA GLY A 1 11.02 12.50 -7.22
C GLY A 1 11.64 12.50 -5.84
N GLU A 2 11.41 11.41 -5.10
CA GLU A 2 12.14 11.12 -3.87
C GLU A 2 13.57 10.66 -4.20
N PRO A 3 14.55 10.87 -3.30
CA PRO A 3 15.94 10.63 -3.59
C PRO A 3 16.37 9.20 -3.23
N ASN A 4 17.01 8.58 -4.21
CA ASN A 4 18.10 7.60 -4.12
C ASN A 4 17.79 6.08 -4.18
N ASN A 5 18.21 5.49 -5.30
CA ASN A 5 19.06 4.29 -5.42
C ASN A 5 18.57 2.95 -4.83
N ALA A 6 18.01 2.07 -5.69
CA ALA A 6 18.73 0.88 -6.19
C ALA A 6 17.83 -0.17 -6.90
N THR A 7 16.50 -0.05 -6.91
CA THR A 7 15.59 -1.04 -7.54
C THR A 7 14.29 -0.35 -8.00
N GLY A 8 14.24 0.32 -9.16
CA GLY A 8 13.69 -0.19 -10.43
C GLY A 8 12.15 -0.28 -10.39
N ASN A 9 11.33 0.54 -11.07
CA ASN A 9 11.45 1.28 -12.33
C ASN A 9 10.71 2.63 -12.29
N GLU A 10 11.41 3.74 -12.56
CA GLU A 10 10.82 5.06 -12.81
C GLU A 10 10.98 5.38 -14.31
N ILE A 11 9.96 5.12 -15.13
CA ILE A 11 10.02 5.23 -16.60
C ILE A 11 9.80 6.67 -17.11
N TYR A 12 10.66 7.57 -16.60
CA TYR A 12 11.01 8.95 -17.02
C TYR A 12 10.02 10.10 -16.79
N LEU A 13 10.55 11.25 -16.30
CA LEU A 13 10.01 12.59 -16.58
C LEU A 13 11.08 13.44 -17.28
N SER A 14 10.85 13.78 -18.57
CA SER A 14 11.75 14.65 -19.34
C SER A 14 11.16 16.04 -19.49
N THR A 15 11.92 17.09 -19.17
CA THR A 15 11.53 18.48 -19.46
C THR A 15 12.55 19.12 -20.39
N TRP A 16 12.10 19.67 -21.52
CA TRP A 16 12.92 20.40 -22.47
C TRP A 16 12.64 21.89 -22.32
N ILE A 17 13.67 22.66 -21.99
CA ILE A 17 13.54 24.11 -21.76
C ILE A 17 14.43 24.86 -22.74
N THR A 18 13.85 25.80 -23.48
CA THR A 18 14.61 26.78 -24.27
C THR A 18 15.17 27.87 -23.33
N PRO A 19 16.26 28.58 -23.70
CA PRO A 19 16.80 29.64 -22.85
C PRO A 19 15.76 30.76 -22.66
N GLY A 20 15.24 30.94 -21.43
CA GLY A 20 14.20 31.95 -21.18
C GLY A 20 13.34 31.85 -19.91
N THR A 21 13.58 30.89 -19.01
CA THR A 21 13.03 30.79 -17.63
C THR A 21 11.52 30.52 -17.48
N TRP A 22 11.16 29.74 -16.44
CA TRP A 22 9.79 29.38 -16.03
C TRP A 22 9.17 30.35 -15.00
N ASN A 23 9.92 31.32 -14.49
CA ASN A 23 9.38 32.38 -13.65
C ASN A 23 9.96 33.72 -14.10
N ASP A 24 9.10 34.71 -14.34
CA ASP A 24 9.47 36.08 -14.71
C ASP A 24 9.18 37.08 -13.55
N ILE A 25 8.94 36.59 -12.34
CA ILE A 25 8.58 37.42 -11.18
C ILE A 25 9.83 37.83 -10.39
N TYR A 26 9.90 39.10 -10.00
CA TYR A 26 10.90 39.65 -9.07
C TYR A 26 10.16 40.33 -7.91
N PRO A 27 10.53 40.14 -6.62
CA PRO A 27 11.56 39.25 -6.08
C PRO A 27 10.93 37.87 -5.82
N ALA A 28 10.96 36.96 -6.80
CA ALA A 28 10.26 35.68 -6.69
C ALA A 28 10.95 34.73 -5.72
N TYR A 29 10.39 34.63 -4.52
CA TYR A 29 10.38 33.36 -3.80
C TYR A 29 9.31 32.47 -4.46
N ALA A 30 9.67 31.78 -5.54
CA ALA A 30 8.79 30.82 -6.19
C ALA A 30 9.54 29.50 -6.36
N ALA A 31 9.38 28.62 -5.37
CA ALA A 31 9.77 27.23 -5.47
C ALA A 31 8.72 26.52 -6.34
N GLY A 32 9.03 26.29 -7.61
CA GLY A 32 8.28 25.34 -8.43
C GLY A 32 8.71 23.94 -8.03
N TYR A 33 7.76 23.12 -7.56
CA TYR A 33 8.01 21.72 -7.25
C TYR A 33 7.22 20.83 -8.22
N ILE A 34 7.85 19.75 -8.67
CA ILE A 34 7.19 18.66 -9.39
C ILE A 34 6.76 17.66 -8.32
N VAL A 35 5.44 17.50 -8.11
CA VAL A 35 4.89 16.46 -7.25
C VAL A 35 4.61 15.24 -8.12
N GLU A 36 5.07 14.10 -7.65
CA GLU A 36 4.65 12.80 -8.14
C GLU A 36 3.27 12.52 -7.53
N TRP A 37 2.23 12.44 -8.38
CA TRP A 37 0.87 12.23 -7.94
C TRP A 37 0.43 10.83 -8.32
N GLU A 38 0.63 9.89 -7.39
CA GLU A 38 0.01 8.58 -7.42
C GLU A 38 -1.09 8.56 -6.34
N PRO A 39 -2.39 8.43 -6.69
CA PRO A 39 -3.50 8.56 -5.74
C PRO A 39 -3.61 7.43 -4.70
N LEU A 40 -2.68 6.46 -4.70
CA LEU A 40 -2.74 5.24 -3.89
C LEU A 40 -1.47 4.95 -3.06
N MET A 41 -0.43 5.80 -3.09
CA MET A 41 0.95 5.29 -2.83
C MET A 41 1.88 6.20 -2.00
N ALA A 42 1.39 7.29 -1.43
CA ALA A 42 2.30 8.28 -0.85
C ALA A 42 2.57 8.13 0.65
N ASP A 43 1.66 7.54 1.44
CA ASP A 43 1.69 7.39 2.90
C ASP A 43 0.24 7.18 3.39
N CYS A 44 -0.33 5.99 3.14
CA CYS A 44 -1.74 5.73 3.44
C CYS A 44 -2.01 5.62 4.95
N ASP A 45 -1.01 5.28 5.76
CA ASP A 45 -1.11 5.24 7.22
C ASP A 45 -0.76 6.58 7.92
N GLY A 46 -0.32 7.59 7.15
CA GLY A 46 -0.06 8.94 7.62
C GLY A 46 1.18 9.07 8.51
N ASN A 47 2.12 8.12 8.44
CA ASN A 47 3.31 8.06 9.26
C ASN A 47 4.49 8.92 8.72
N GLY A 48 4.33 9.50 7.53
CA GLY A 48 5.32 10.35 6.86
C GLY A 48 6.38 9.59 6.06
N ILE A 49 6.19 8.29 5.83
CA ILE A 49 7.03 7.42 5.01
C ILE A 49 6.17 6.91 3.85
N CYS A 50 6.71 6.89 2.63
CA CYS A 50 5.98 6.32 1.52
C CYS A 50 5.79 4.81 1.72
N ASP A 51 4.58 4.30 1.50
CA ASP A 51 4.22 2.89 1.67
C ASP A 51 5.15 1.95 0.87
N PHE A 52 5.54 2.36 -0.34
CA PHE A 52 6.50 1.62 -1.16
C PHE A 52 7.84 1.39 -0.44
N VAL A 53 8.34 2.39 0.30
CA VAL A 53 9.57 2.28 1.08
C VAL A 53 9.35 1.35 2.28
N GLN A 54 8.18 1.41 2.92
CA GLN A 54 7.82 0.50 4.01
C GLN A 54 7.80 -0.96 3.54
N ILE A 55 7.15 -1.24 2.41
CA ILE A 55 7.08 -2.59 1.83
C ILE A 55 8.47 -3.07 1.41
N ALA A 56 9.29 -2.20 0.81
CA ALA A 56 10.67 -2.55 0.44
C ALA A 56 11.54 -2.91 1.66
N GLN A 57 11.31 -2.26 2.80
CA GLN A 57 12.03 -2.54 4.06
C GLN A 57 11.41 -3.71 4.85
N GLN A 58 10.10 -3.87 4.76
CA GLN A 58 9.29 -4.85 5.49
C GLN A 58 8.28 -5.49 4.53
N PRO A 59 8.70 -6.48 3.72
CA PRO A 59 7.81 -7.12 2.76
C PRO A 59 6.60 -7.82 3.39
N ASN A 60 6.64 -8.10 4.69
CA ASN A 60 5.53 -8.66 5.45
C ASN A 60 4.39 -7.66 5.72
N LEU A 61 4.48 -6.43 5.22
CA LEU A 61 3.39 -5.45 5.21
C LEU A 61 2.58 -5.49 3.90
N ASP A 62 3.03 -6.25 2.91
CA ASP A 62 2.36 -6.54 1.63
C ASP A 62 2.33 -8.06 1.45
N VAL A 63 1.51 -8.70 2.26
CA VAL A 63 1.45 -10.15 2.37
C VAL A 63 0.81 -10.76 1.13
N ASN A 64 -0.17 -10.06 0.57
CA ASN A 64 -0.88 -10.50 -0.62
C ASN A 64 -0.09 -10.23 -1.94
N GLY A 65 1.04 -9.53 -1.84
CA GLY A 65 2.01 -9.29 -2.90
C GLY A 65 1.52 -8.36 -4.02
N ASP A 66 0.61 -7.44 -3.72
CA ASP A 66 0.05 -6.50 -4.70
C ASP A 66 0.68 -5.10 -4.70
N ALA A 67 1.80 -4.94 -3.99
CA ALA A 67 2.57 -3.71 -3.87
C ALA A 67 1.82 -2.56 -3.18
N THR A 68 0.81 -2.90 -2.38
CA THR A 68 0.10 -1.98 -1.49
C THR A 68 0.25 -2.47 -0.06
N LEU A 69 0.21 -1.55 0.91
CA LEU A 69 0.29 -1.93 2.30
C LEU A 69 -1.06 -2.54 2.73
N ASP A 70 -1.02 -3.76 3.28
CA ASP A 70 -2.21 -4.53 3.67
C ASP A 70 -3.14 -3.76 4.61
N GLN A 71 -2.57 -2.94 5.50
CA GLN A 71 -3.32 -2.10 6.46
C GLN A 71 -4.22 -1.07 5.76
N CYS A 72 -3.85 -0.66 4.55
CA CYS A 72 -4.58 0.32 3.74
C CYS A 72 -5.52 -0.34 2.73
N GLN A 73 -5.51 -1.67 2.67
CA GLN A 73 -6.44 -2.44 1.87
C GLN A 73 -7.44 -3.21 2.72
N CYS A 74 -7.25 -3.27 4.04
CA CYS A 74 -8.13 -4.03 4.94
C CYS A 74 -8.26 -5.51 4.55
N ILE A 75 -7.18 -6.15 4.09
CA ILE A 75 -7.30 -7.47 3.44
C ILE A 75 -7.83 -8.58 4.36
N ALA A 76 -7.76 -8.39 5.68
CA ALA A 76 -8.27 -9.31 6.68
C ALA A 76 -9.75 -9.05 7.08
N ASP A 77 -10.37 -7.97 6.59
CA ASP A 77 -11.81 -7.72 6.66
C ASP A 77 -12.48 -8.46 5.49
N VAL A 78 -12.66 -9.77 5.68
CA VAL A 78 -13.13 -10.71 4.66
C VAL A 78 -14.61 -10.50 4.35
N VAL A 79 -15.38 -9.97 5.31
CA VAL A 79 -16.80 -9.66 5.11
C VAL A 79 -17.07 -8.22 4.66
N ALA A 80 -16.03 -7.39 4.60
CA ALA A 80 -16.04 -6.00 4.15
C ALA A 80 -17.00 -5.10 4.95
N ASP A 81 -16.96 -5.19 6.28
CA ASP A 81 -17.78 -4.38 7.19
C ASP A 81 -17.01 -3.24 7.89
N GLY A 82 -15.72 -3.08 7.59
CA GLY A 82 -14.82 -2.06 8.11
C GLY A 82 -14.16 -2.42 9.44
N VAL A 83 -14.34 -3.65 9.93
CA VAL A 83 -13.73 -4.12 11.18
C VAL A 83 -13.27 -5.56 11.01
N VAL A 84 -12.01 -5.84 11.35
CA VAL A 84 -11.51 -7.21 11.46
C VAL A 84 -11.90 -7.76 12.83
N ASP A 85 -12.86 -8.70 12.86
CA ASP A 85 -13.33 -9.29 14.11
C ASP A 85 -13.62 -10.81 14.05
N ALA A 86 -14.43 -11.29 15.01
CA ALA A 86 -14.77 -12.71 15.10
C ALA A 86 -15.58 -13.22 13.91
N VAL A 87 -16.26 -12.35 13.16
CA VAL A 87 -16.98 -12.66 11.94
C VAL A 87 -16.00 -13.01 10.82
N ASP A 88 -14.92 -12.24 10.64
CA ASP A 88 -13.85 -12.54 9.69
C ASP A 88 -13.12 -13.83 10.06
N LEU A 89 -12.81 -14.00 11.34
CA LEU A 89 -12.21 -15.23 11.84
C LEU A 89 -13.11 -16.45 11.54
N ALA A 90 -14.41 -16.33 11.77
CA ALA A 90 -15.35 -17.40 11.45
C ALA A 90 -15.41 -17.67 9.94
N ARG A 91 -15.24 -16.63 9.10
CA ARG A 91 -15.15 -16.77 7.65
C ARG A 91 -13.92 -17.57 7.22
N VAL A 92 -12.74 -17.22 7.74
CA VAL A 92 -11.49 -17.96 7.49
C VAL A 92 -11.62 -19.43 7.94
N LEU A 93 -12.20 -19.68 9.11
CA LEU A 93 -12.41 -21.05 9.60
C LEU A 93 -13.43 -21.85 8.77
N ASN A 94 -14.45 -21.20 8.22
CA ASN A 94 -15.40 -21.85 7.32
C ASN A 94 -14.76 -22.22 5.98
N ASP A 95 -13.81 -21.41 5.52
CA ASP A 95 -13.11 -21.60 4.25
C ASP A 95 -11.85 -22.47 4.39
N TRP A 96 -11.55 -23.00 5.60
CA TRP A 96 -10.34 -23.74 5.91
C TRP A 96 -10.01 -24.86 4.92
N GLY A 97 -8.80 -24.85 4.37
CA GLY A 97 -8.32 -25.80 3.37
C GLY A 97 -8.91 -25.60 1.97
N SER A 98 -9.72 -24.57 1.75
CA SER A 98 -10.29 -24.27 0.43
C SER A 98 -9.31 -23.46 -0.42
N PRO A 99 -9.17 -23.76 -1.72
CA PRO A 99 -8.42 -22.94 -2.65
C PRO A 99 -9.27 -21.78 -3.19
N ASN A 100 -8.66 -20.61 -3.43
CA ASN A 100 -9.30 -19.44 -4.04
C ASN A 100 -10.56 -18.95 -3.31
N SER A 101 -10.54 -18.97 -1.97
CA SER A 101 -11.62 -18.40 -1.17
C SER A 101 -11.31 -16.95 -0.78
N SER A 102 -12.31 -16.22 -0.31
CA SER A 102 -12.08 -14.89 0.28
C SER A 102 -11.26 -14.94 1.59
N GLY A 103 -11.21 -16.10 2.26
CA GLY A 103 -10.37 -16.32 3.44
C GLY A 103 -8.90 -16.64 3.14
N ASP A 104 -8.49 -16.70 1.87
CA ASP A 104 -7.09 -16.83 1.42
C ASP A 104 -6.50 -15.41 1.33
N ILE A 105 -6.09 -14.90 2.48
CA ILE A 105 -5.68 -13.51 2.72
C ILE A 105 -4.29 -13.27 2.15
N ASP A 106 -3.38 -14.24 2.34
CA ASP A 106 -2.01 -14.15 1.81
C ASP A 106 -1.88 -14.56 0.33
N ARG A 107 -3.00 -15.00 -0.27
CA ARG A 107 -3.10 -15.41 -1.68
C ARG A 107 -2.11 -16.53 -2.04
N ASN A 108 -1.76 -17.39 -1.08
CA ASN A 108 -0.87 -18.53 -1.31
C ASN A 108 -1.59 -19.71 -2.01
N GLY A 109 -2.91 -19.62 -2.15
CA GLY A 109 -3.75 -20.60 -2.85
C GLY A 109 -4.45 -21.60 -1.94
N ILE A 110 -4.32 -21.49 -0.61
CA ILE A 110 -5.03 -22.31 0.36
C ILE A 110 -5.30 -21.53 1.66
N VAL A 111 -6.51 -21.65 2.20
CA VAL A 111 -6.79 -21.10 3.54
C VAL A 111 -6.19 -21.98 4.62
N ASP A 112 -5.25 -21.44 5.39
CA ASP A 112 -4.61 -22.16 6.50
C ASP A 112 -4.32 -21.29 7.75
N ALA A 113 -3.43 -21.76 8.61
CA ALA A 113 -3.09 -21.10 9.86
C ALA A 113 -2.40 -19.73 9.64
N SER A 114 -1.82 -19.51 8.46
CA SER A 114 -1.19 -18.26 8.07
C SER A 114 -2.26 -17.17 7.91
N ASP A 115 -3.34 -17.44 7.16
CA ASP A 115 -4.48 -16.52 7.01
C ASP A 115 -5.13 -16.18 8.35
N LEU A 116 -5.32 -17.20 9.19
CA LEU A 116 -5.86 -17.01 10.53
C LEU A 116 -4.96 -16.11 11.38
N ALA A 117 -3.64 -16.28 11.30
CA ALA A 117 -2.70 -15.44 12.02
C ALA A 117 -2.78 -13.97 11.57
N TYR A 118 -3.08 -13.71 10.29
CA TYR A 118 -3.30 -12.36 9.78
C TYR A 118 -4.56 -11.70 10.34
N VAL A 119 -5.67 -12.43 10.42
CA VAL A 119 -6.89 -11.91 11.09
C VAL A 119 -6.59 -11.53 12.54
N LEU A 120 -5.83 -12.36 13.26
CA LEU A 120 -5.47 -12.08 14.65
C LEU A 120 -4.48 -10.91 14.80
N SER A 121 -3.59 -10.69 13.83
CA SER A 121 -2.60 -9.62 13.90
C SER A 121 -3.19 -8.23 13.55
N THR A 122 -4.32 -8.20 12.86
CA THR A 122 -4.98 -6.97 12.37
C THR A 122 -6.32 -6.69 13.03
N TRP A 123 -6.58 -7.31 14.19
CA TRP A 123 -7.86 -7.23 14.91
C TRP A 123 -8.26 -5.80 15.26
N GLY A 124 -9.50 -5.43 14.93
CA GLY A 124 -10.08 -4.12 15.20
C GLY A 124 -10.48 -3.37 13.92
N PRO A 125 -10.81 -2.06 14.04
CA PRO A 125 -11.21 -1.26 12.89
C PRO A 125 -10.09 -1.18 11.86
N CYS A 126 -10.46 -1.23 10.58
CA CYS A 126 -9.54 -1.03 9.47
C CYS A 126 -10.23 -0.12 8.44
N HIS A 127 -9.50 0.74 7.73
CA HIS A 127 -10.07 1.64 6.71
C HIS A 127 -9.20 1.61 5.45
N PRO A 128 -9.80 1.49 4.25
CA PRO A 128 -9.08 1.66 2.98
C PRO A 128 -8.81 3.12 2.63
#